data_AF-A0A497LTL4-F1
#
_entry.id   AF-A0A497LTL4-F1
#
_cell.length_a   1.000
_cell.length_b   1.000
_cell.length_c   1.000
_cell.angle_alpha   90.00
_cell.angle_beta   90.00
_cell.angle_gamma   90.00
#
_symmetry.space_group_name_H-M   'P 1'
#
loop_
_entity.id
_entity.type
_entity.pdbx_description
1 polymer ?
#
loop_
_entity_poly.entity_id
_entity_poly.type
_entity_poly.pdbx_seq_one_letter_code
_entity_poly.pdbx_strand_id
1 'polypeptide(L)'
;MLTTGGKDWLARNAGVSNCFASSGVSYKDLEGNWHTGSTTDVAAMLVVAGLVGETTKEIVNGKSYDDFKSANGGYDLDIEDVRTVYDLQEATPPYCAAGATPTPTPTPTPTPTPVPTEKCVWFSNRWPIMSADIMDLVKAYVGEITLGWEVCVADIMGAVSYYLKQYESGNSLTGCSCSSGGCVV
;
A
#
# COMPACT_ATOMS: atom_id res chain seq x y z
N MET A 1 1.53 6.13 11.99
CA MET A 1 2.79 6.86 12.34
C MET A 1 3.99 5.93 12.26
N LEU A 2 4.94 6.26 11.38
CA LEU A 2 6.18 5.53 11.16
C LEU A 2 7.34 5.99 12.06
N THR A 3 7.70 5.17 13.05
CA THR A 3 8.81 5.43 13.97
C THR A 3 10.18 5.11 13.36
N THR A 4 11.27 5.41 14.07
CA THR A 4 12.61 4.92 13.68
C THR A 4 12.69 3.39 13.73
N GLY A 5 12.05 2.75 14.72
CA GLY A 5 12.00 1.29 14.81
C GLY A 5 11.30 0.67 13.59
N GLY A 6 10.21 1.28 13.13
CA GLY A 6 9.51 0.86 11.92
C GLY A 6 10.36 1.02 10.65
N LYS A 7 11.05 2.15 10.48
CA LYS A 7 11.97 2.34 9.34
C LYS A 7 13.12 1.34 9.34
N ASP A 8 13.76 1.14 10.49
CA ASP A 8 14.83 0.15 10.65
C ASP A 8 14.36 -1.26 10.33
N TRP A 9 13.15 -1.60 10.77
CA TRP A 9 12.54 -2.88 10.47
C TRP A 9 12.31 -3.08 8.97
N LEU A 10 11.76 -2.06 8.29
CA LEU A 10 11.51 -2.09 6.84
C LEU A 10 12.83 -2.24 6.08
N ALA A 11 13.88 -1.50 6.47
CA ALA A 11 15.15 -1.58 5.77
C ALA A 11 15.81 -2.97 5.90
N ARG A 12 15.66 -3.63 7.05
CA ARG A 12 16.26 -4.96 7.32
C ARG A 12 15.47 -6.12 6.73
N ASN A 13 14.14 -6.03 6.72
CA ASN A 13 13.27 -7.15 6.30
C ASN A 13 12.71 -6.96 4.89
N ALA A 14 12.54 -5.72 4.46
CA ALA A 14 11.93 -5.32 3.20
C ALA A 14 12.87 -4.41 2.39
N GLY A 15 14.18 -4.55 2.57
CA GLY A 15 15.19 -3.76 1.90
C GLY A 15 16.32 -4.62 1.34
N VAL A 16 17.23 -4.00 0.59
CA VAL A 16 18.43 -4.64 0.07
C VAL A 16 19.63 -4.10 0.83
N SER A 17 20.48 -5.00 1.36
CA SER A 17 21.66 -4.61 2.15
C SER A 17 21.34 -3.68 3.34
N ASN A 18 20.20 -3.89 4.00
CA ASN A 18 19.67 -3.06 5.11
C ASN A 18 19.31 -1.62 4.72
N CYS A 19 19.03 -1.36 3.45
CA CYS A 19 18.57 -0.08 2.93
C CYS A 19 17.23 -0.22 2.23
N PHE A 20 16.44 0.85 2.23
CA PHE A 20 15.26 0.95 1.37
C PHE A 20 15.71 0.78 -0.08
N ALA A 21 14.95 -0.01 -0.84
CA ALA A 21 15.30 -0.42 -2.18
C ALA A 21 14.12 -0.18 -3.11
N SER A 22 14.38 0.41 -4.28
CA SER A 22 13.37 0.61 -5.32
C SER A 22 13.00 -0.66 -6.08
N SER A 23 13.77 -1.75 -5.92
CA SER A 23 13.45 -3.07 -6.46
C SER A 23 14.25 -4.19 -5.76
N GLY A 24 13.92 -5.45 -6.08
CA GLY A 24 14.67 -6.63 -5.63
C GLY A 24 14.22 -7.22 -4.30
N VAL A 25 13.12 -6.72 -3.72
CA VAL A 25 12.54 -7.23 -2.47
C VAL A 25 11.47 -8.28 -2.80
N SER A 26 11.63 -9.50 -2.31
CA SER A 26 10.65 -10.57 -2.48
C SER A 26 9.62 -10.53 -1.34
N TYR A 27 8.32 -10.56 -1.67
CA TYR A 27 7.24 -10.49 -0.69
C TYR A 27 6.02 -11.30 -1.15
N LYS A 28 5.06 -11.53 -0.24
CA LYS A 28 3.78 -12.21 -0.50
C LYS A 28 2.61 -11.24 -0.41
N ASP A 29 1.61 -11.46 -1.26
CA ASP A 29 0.28 -10.89 -1.07
C ASP A 29 -0.53 -11.69 -0.03
N LEU A 30 -1.76 -11.25 0.28
CA LEU A 30 -2.60 -11.91 1.29
C LEU A 30 -3.21 -13.22 0.80
N GLU A 31 -3.16 -13.49 -0.51
CA GLU A 31 -3.50 -14.76 -1.13
C GLU A 31 -2.32 -15.76 -1.11
N GLY A 32 -1.12 -15.30 -0.74
CA GLY A 32 0.09 -16.11 -0.58
C GLY A 32 0.94 -16.22 -1.85
N ASN A 33 0.64 -15.46 -2.90
CA ASN A 33 1.44 -15.42 -4.12
C ASN A 33 2.70 -14.58 -3.90
N TRP A 34 3.79 -15.01 -4.54
CA TRP A 34 5.06 -14.29 -4.49
C TRP A 34 5.13 -13.16 -5.52
N HIS A 35 5.70 -12.05 -5.08
CA HIS A 35 5.96 -10.85 -5.86
C HIS A 35 7.42 -10.43 -5.65
N THR A 36 7.94 -9.65 -6.60
CA THR A 36 9.23 -8.95 -6.45
C THR A 36 9.00 -7.47 -6.69
N GLY A 37 9.42 -6.65 -5.75
CA GLY A 37 9.10 -5.23 -5.72
C GLY A 37 10.09 -4.40 -4.91
N SER A 38 9.61 -3.24 -4.47
CA SER A 38 10.34 -2.25 -3.68
C SER A 38 10.09 -2.37 -2.17
N THR A 39 10.77 -1.56 -1.35
CA THR A 39 10.44 -1.42 0.08
C THR A 39 9.07 -0.77 0.26
N THR A 40 8.71 0.19 -0.60
CA THR A 40 7.38 0.81 -0.66
C THR A 40 6.32 -0.25 -0.92
N ASP A 41 6.64 -1.25 -1.74
CA ASP A 41 5.69 -2.30 -2.10
C ASP A 41 5.28 -3.11 -0.87
N VAL A 42 6.29 -3.47 -0.07
CA VAL A 42 6.06 -4.21 1.17
C VAL A 42 5.33 -3.34 2.19
N ALA A 43 5.68 -2.06 2.32
CA ALA A 43 5.00 -1.13 3.23
C ALA A 43 3.51 -0.98 2.88
N ALA A 44 3.17 -0.86 1.60
CA ALA A 44 1.79 -0.79 1.17
C ALA A 44 1.06 -2.13 1.39
N MET A 45 1.69 -3.28 1.16
CA MET A 45 1.06 -4.58 1.47
C MET A 45 0.81 -4.76 2.98
N LEU A 46 1.70 -4.24 3.84
CA LEU A 46 1.50 -4.18 5.29
C LEU A 46 0.27 -3.33 5.64
N VAL A 47 0.10 -2.16 5.01
CA VAL A 47 -1.12 -1.35 5.19
C VAL A 47 -2.36 -2.12 4.76
N VAL A 48 -2.35 -2.77 3.59
CA VAL A 48 -3.48 -3.59 3.11
C VAL A 48 -3.84 -4.67 4.14
N ALA A 49 -2.84 -5.39 4.67
CA ALA A 49 -3.04 -6.40 5.71
C ALA A 49 -3.71 -5.85 6.96
N GLY A 50 -3.27 -4.67 7.43
CA GLY A 50 -3.87 -3.96 8.56
C GLY A 50 -5.32 -3.56 8.29
N LEU A 51 -5.61 -3.03 7.10
CA LEU A 51 -6.95 -2.56 6.70
C LEU A 51 -7.96 -3.70 6.58
N VAL A 52 -7.56 -4.86 6.07
CA VAL A 52 -8.46 -6.01 5.91
C VAL A 52 -8.49 -6.92 7.14
N GLY A 53 -7.68 -6.64 8.17
CA GLY A 53 -7.63 -7.41 9.42
C GLY A 53 -6.85 -8.72 9.35
N GLU A 54 -6.03 -8.92 8.31
CA GLU A 54 -5.23 -10.15 8.09
C GLU A 54 -3.81 -9.98 8.63
N THR A 55 -3.68 -9.55 9.88
CA THR A 55 -2.43 -8.99 10.44
C THR A 55 -1.32 -10.00 10.70
N THR A 56 -1.65 -11.28 10.72
CA THR A 56 -0.72 -12.38 11.06
C THR A 56 -0.17 -13.11 9.84
N LYS A 57 -0.68 -12.81 8.63
CA LYS A 57 -0.19 -13.42 7.39
C LYS A 57 1.26 -13.00 7.13
N GLU A 58 2.06 -13.94 6.67
CA GLU A 58 3.43 -13.67 6.23
C GLU A 58 3.41 -12.81 4.97
N ILE A 59 4.09 -11.66 5.03
CA ILE A 59 4.23 -10.71 3.92
C ILE A 59 5.67 -10.68 3.44
N VAL A 60 6.66 -10.64 4.35
CA VAL A 60 8.07 -10.48 3.95
C VAL A 60 9.00 -11.21 4.90
N ASN A 61 9.92 -12.01 4.37
CA ASN A 61 10.98 -12.68 5.16
C ASN A 61 10.48 -13.41 6.42
N GLY A 62 9.37 -14.15 6.33
CA GLY A 62 8.77 -14.81 7.50
C GLY A 62 8.11 -13.87 8.51
N LYS A 63 7.84 -12.61 8.13
CA LYS A 63 7.24 -11.58 8.98
C LYS A 63 5.89 -11.08 8.47
N SER A 64 5.08 -10.68 9.43
CA SER A 64 3.70 -10.21 9.27
C SER A 64 3.54 -8.72 9.60
N TYR A 65 2.31 -8.21 9.48
CA TYR A 65 1.96 -6.86 9.94
C TYR A 65 2.15 -6.71 11.46
N ASP A 66 1.79 -7.72 12.24
CA ASP A 66 1.95 -7.66 13.70
C ASP A 66 3.43 -7.60 14.12
N ASP A 67 4.31 -8.29 13.39
CA ASP A 67 5.77 -8.17 13.58
C ASP A 67 6.26 -6.74 13.31
N PHE A 68 5.80 -6.13 12.21
CA PHE A 68 6.10 -4.73 11.91
C PHE A 68 5.57 -3.81 13.02
N LYS A 69 4.29 -3.93 13.38
CA LYS A 69 3.64 -3.06 14.37
C LYS A 69 4.35 -3.12 15.72
N SER A 70 4.75 -4.31 16.14
CA SER A 70 5.58 -4.50 17.35
C SER A 70 6.90 -3.74 17.26
N ALA A 71 7.62 -3.86 16.14
CA ALA A 71 8.87 -3.12 15.92
C ALA A 71 8.67 -1.60 15.77
N ASN A 72 7.49 -1.19 15.31
CA ASN A 72 7.09 0.21 15.18
C ASN A 72 6.57 0.82 16.50
N GLY A 73 6.83 0.19 17.64
CA GLY A 73 6.42 0.70 18.95
C GLY A 73 4.91 0.59 19.22
N GLY A 74 4.24 -0.34 18.54
CA GLY A 74 2.80 -0.56 18.64
C GLY A 74 1.94 0.36 17.76
N TYR A 75 2.55 1.30 17.04
CA TYR A 75 1.83 2.18 16.12
C TYR A 75 1.51 1.48 14.80
N ASP A 76 0.27 1.64 14.34
CA ASP A 76 -0.15 1.20 13.03
C ASP A 76 0.57 1.98 11.91
N LEU A 77 0.84 1.26 10.81
CA LEU A 77 1.26 1.85 9.54
C LEU A 77 0.01 2.33 8.82
N ASP A 78 -0.03 3.61 8.46
CA ASP A 78 -1.13 4.18 7.67
C ASP A 78 -0.68 4.50 6.24
N ILE A 79 -1.64 4.89 5.39
CA ILE A 79 -1.40 5.18 3.98
C ILE A 79 -0.41 6.36 3.81
N GLU A 80 -0.41 7.34 4.72
CA GLU A 80 0.53 8.48 4.67
C GLU A 80 1.95 8.07 5.05
N ASP A 81 2.10 7.10 5.94
CA ASP A 81 3.40 6.51 6.23
C ASP A 81 4.01 5.80 5.00
N VAL A 82 3.20 5.20 4.12
CA VAL A 82 3.70 4.60 2.86
C VAL A 82 4.34 5.66 1.98
N ARG A 83 3.74 6.85 1.88
CA ARG A 83 4.34 7.98 1.17
C ARG A 83 5.69 8.38 1.78
N THR A 84 5.79 8.35 3.11
CA THR A 84 7.07 8.60 3.81
C THR A 84 8.11 7.52 3.46
N VAL A 85 7.71 6.25 3.34
CA VAL A 85 8.60 5.16 2.89
C VAL A 85 9.08 5.41 1.47
N TYR A 86 8.18 5.78 0.55
CA TYR A 86 8.52 6.10 -0.84
C TYR A 86 9.54 7.24 -0.92
N ASP A 87 9.30 8.36 -0.24
CA ASP A 87 10.22 9.50 -0.25
C ASP A 87 11.62 9.12 0.27
N LEU A 88 11.68 8.27 1.31
CA LEU A 88 12.94 7.79 1.88
C LEU A 88 13.65 6.71 1.03
N GLN A 89 12.88 5.98 0.22
CA GLN A 89 13.40 5.02 -0.75
C GLN A 89 14.04 5.75 -1.93
N GLU A 90 13.42 6.82 -2.41
CA GLU A 90 13.92 7.61 -3.55
C GLU A 90 14.96 8.68 -3.14
N ALA A 91 15.20 8.85 -1.84
CA ALA A 91 16.25 9.73 -1.34
C ALA A 91 17.65 9.30 -1.82
N THR A 92 18.59 10.24 -1.90
CA THR A 92 19.99 9.98 -2.26
C THR A 92 20.92 10.47 -1.13
N PRO A 93 21.51 9.57 -0.32
CA PRO A 93 21.32 8.10 -0.33
C PRO A 93 19.94 7.68 0.24
N PRO A 94 19.45 6.48 -0.09
CA PRO A 94 18.21 5.95 0.48
C PRO A 94 18.37 5.70 1.99
N TYR A 95 17.26 5.60 2.71
CA TYR A 95 17.30 5.26 4.12
C TYR A 95 17.95 3.89 4.36
N CYS A 96 18.88 3.81 5.31
CA CYS A 96 19.51 2.56 5.74
C CYS A 96 19.50 2.43 7.27
N ALA A 97 19.36 1.19 7.76
CA ALA A 97 19.34 0.92 9.20
C ALA A 97 20.76 0.83 9.81
N ALA A 98 21.39 1.99 10.12
CA ALA A 98 22.23 2.27 11.31
C ALA A 98 23.03 3.61 11.17
N GLY A 99 22.97 4.46 12.22
CA GLY A 99 23.76 5.69 12.41
C GLY A 99 23.24 6.93 11.67
N ALA A 100 22.33 7.68 12.31
CA ALA A 100 21.60 8.87 11.81
C ALA A 100 22.38 9.79 10.82
N THR A 101 21.75 10.48 9.86
CA THR A 101 20.94 11.73 10.00
C THR A 101 20.56 12.24 8.56
N PRO A 102 19.77 13.33 8.37
CA PRO A 102 18.32 13.48 8.25
C PRO A 102 17.75 13.75 6.82
N THR A 103 16.42 13.85 6.80
CA THR A 103 15.39 14.08 5.76
C THR A 103 15.31 15.52 5.17
N PRO A 104 14.80 15.69 3.92
CA PRO A 104 13.66 16.62 3.65
C PRO A 104 12.60 16.04 2.67
N THR A 105 11.30 16.02 3.01
CA THR A 105 10.19 16.99 2.79
C THR A 105 9.48 16.87 1.42
N PRO A 106 8.22 16.37 1.36
CA PRO A 106 7.48 16.28 0.11
C PRO A 106 6.83 17.61 -0.33
N THR A 107 6.73 17.79 -1.65
CA THR A 107 5.88 18.81 -2.27
C THR A 107 4.77 18.11 -3.06
N PRO A 108 3.49 18.19 -2.67
CA PRO A 108 2.40 17.84 -3.58
C PRO A 108 2.04 19.03 -4.48
N THR A 109 1.91 18.75 -5.78
CA THR A 109 1.23 19.63 -6.74
C THR A 109 -0.12 18.99 -7.06
N PRO A 110 -1.27 19.67 -6.83
CA PRO A 110 -2.56 19.18 -7.31
C PRO A 110 -2.78 19.55 -8.78
N THR A 111 -3.20 18.60 -9.61
CA THR A 111 -3.74 18.86 -10.97
C THR A 111 -4.82 17.81 -11.31
N PRO A 112 -5.72 18.12 -12.24
CA PRO A 112 -7.17 18.18 -12.07
C PRO A 112 -7.90 16.82 -12.03
N THR A 113 -9.10 16.85 -11.46
CA THR A 113 -10.08 15.76 -11.35
C THR A 113 -10.51 15.15 -12.70
N PRO A 114 -10.47 13.82 -12.88
CA PRO A 114 -11.13 13.15 -13.99
C PRO A 114 -12.31 12.23 -13.58
N VAL A 115 -12.96 11.70 -14.61
CA VAL A 115 -14.37 11.29 -14.75
C VAL A 115 -14.71 9.96 -14.03
N PRO A 116 -15.91 9.80 -13.42
CA PRO A 116 -16.36 8.59 -12.71
C PRO A 116 -16.26 7.27 -13.49
N THR A 117 -16.18 7.30 -14.82
CA THR A 117 -16.29 6.12 -15.69
C THR A 117 -15.02 5.25 -15.69
N GLU A 118 -13.82 5.83 -15.73
CA GLU A 118 -12.58 5.03 -15.83
C GLU A 118 -12.31 4.21 -14.56
N LYS A 119 -12.62 4.80 -13.40
CA LYS A 119 -12.52 4.13 -12.10
C LYS A 119 -13.42 2.88 -12.02
N CYS A 120 -14.68 2.99 -12.41
CA CYS A 120 -15.60 1.85 -12.32
C CYS A 120 -15.30 0.77 -13.38
N VAL A 121 -14.75 1.14 -14.55
CA VAL A 121 -14.16 0.17 -15.50
C VAL A 121 -13.02 -0.61 -14.84
N TRP A 122 -12.13 0.08 -14.14
CA TRP A 122 -11.00 -0.56 -13.47
C TRP A 122 -11.45 -1.58 -12.42
N PHE A 123 -12.42 -1.23 -11.57
CA PHE A 123 -12.99 -2.15 -10.58
C PHE A 123 -13.69 -3.35 -11.23
N SER A 124 -14.44 -3.12 -12.32
CA SER A 124 -15.12 -4.19 -13.06
C SER A 124 -14.14 -5.20 -13.66
N ASN A 125 -13.04 -4.72 -14.25
CA ASN A 125 -12.02 -5.58 -14.88
C ASN A 125 -11.21 -6.42 -13.87
N ARG A 126 -11.21 -6.03 -12.59
CA ARG A 126 -10.48 -6.71 -11.51
C ARG A 126 -11.39 -7.50 -10.58
N TRP A 127 -12.62 -7.79 -11.01
CA TRP A 127 -13.57 -8.50 -10.18
C TRP A 127 -13.29 -10.02 -10.15
N PRO A 128 -13.26 -10.68 -8.99
CA PRO A 128 -13.35 -10.11 -7.64
C PRO A 128 -12.04 -9.45 -7.19
N ILE A 129 -12.16 -8.36 -6.42
CA ILE A 129 -11.01 -7.59 -5.93
C ILE A 129 -10.14 -8.44 -5.01
N MET A 130 -8.84 -8.47 -5.28
CA MET A 130 -7.79 -9.15 -4.50
C MET A 130 -6.91 -8.16 -3.75
N SER A 131 -6.10 -8.65 -2.81
CA SER A 131 -5.20 -7.77 -2.04
C SER A 131 -4.17 -7.05 -2.93
N ALA A 132 -3.73 -7.68 -4.02
CA ALA A 132 -2.87 -7.08 -5.03
C ALA A 132 -3.53 -5.89 -5.78
N ASP A 133 -4.86 -5.89 -5.93
CA ASP A 133 -5.58 -4.77 -6.54
C ASP A 133 -5.66 -3.57 -5.58
N ILE A 134 -5.86 -3.83 -4.28
CA ILE A 134 -5.82 -2.78 -3.25
C ILE A 134 -4.42 -2.17 -3.19
N MET A 135 -3.39 -3.02 -3.33
CA MET A 135 -1.99 -2.63 -3.40
C MET A 135 -1.71 -1.69 -4.58
N ASP A 136 -2.22 -1.99 -5.78
CA ASP A 136 -2.15 -1.08 -6.95
C ASP A 136 -2.72 0.31 -6.63
N LEU A 137 -3.85 0.37 -5.91
CA LEU A 137 -4.46 1.64 -5.50
C LEU A 137 -3.58 2.43 -4.52
N VAL A 138 -2.94 1.75 -3.55
CA VAL A 138 -2.00 2.40 -2.63
C VAL A 138 -0.79 2.93 -3.37
N LYS A 139 -0.21 2.17 -4.30
CA LYS A 139 0.89 2.61 -5.16
C LYS A 139 0.52 3.84 -6.00
N ALA A 140 -0.68 3.83 -6.57
CA ALA A 140 -1.17 4.96 -7.35
C ALA A 140 -1.40 6.21 -6.50
N TYR A 141 -1.92 6.03 -5.28
CA TYR A 141 -2.11 7.12 -4.31
C TYR A 141 -0.80 7.83 -3.94
N VAL A 142 0.29 7.07 -3.75
CA VAL A 142 1.61 7.65 -3.45
C VAL A 142 2.35 8.16 -4.69
N GLY A 143 1.79 8.00 -5.90
CA GLY A 143 2.35 8.48 -7.16
C GLY A 143 3.41 7.56 -7.77
N GLU A 144 3.53 6.32 -7.29
CA GLU A 144 4.47 5.34 -7.85
C GLU A 144 4.01 4.83 -9.22
N ILE A 145 2.69 4.66 -9.40
CA ILE A 145 2.08 4.25 -10.67
C ILE A 145 0.93 5.18 -11.05
N THR A 146 0.48 5.12 -12.31
CA THR A 146 -0.71 5.85 -12.78
C THR A 146 -1.75 4.86 -13.27
N LEU A 147 -2.98 4.97 -12.76
CA LEU A 147 -4.10 4.09 -13.14
C LEU A 147 -5.08 4.73 -14.14
N GLY A 148 -4.82 5.98 -14.55
CA GLY A 148 -5.68 6.76 -15.45
C GLY A 148 -6.55 7.78 -14.72
N TRP A 149 -6.73 7.64 -13.40
CA TRP A 149 -7.37 8.64 -12.54
C TRP A 149 -6.55 8.89 -11.26
N GLU A 150 -6.87 9.99 -10.58
CA GLU A 150 -6.32 10.31 -9.26
C GLU A 150 -6.98 9.42 -8.21
N VAL A 151 -6.21 8.49 -7.63
CA VAL A 151 -6.71 7.61 -6.56
C VAL A 151 -6.80 8.39 -5.26
N CYS A 152 -7.92 8.27 -4.56
CA CYS A 152 -8.10 8.83 -3.22
C CYS A 152 -8.24 7.73 -2.15
N VAL A 153 -8.15 8.12 -0.88
CA VAL A 153 -8.33 7.21 0.27
C VAL A 153 -9.69 6.50 0.22
N ALA A 154 -10.75 7.17 -0.26
CA ALA A 154 -12.06 6.54 -0.40
C ALA A 154 -12.05 5.40 -1.42
N ASP A 155 -11.28 5.50 -2.50
CA ASP A 155 -11.17 4.41 -3.48
C ASP A 155 -10.46 3.18 -2.87
N ILE A 156 -9.41 3.40 -2.08
CA ILE A 156 -8.69 2.33 -1.35
C ILE A 156 -9.62 1.66 -0.34
N MET A 157 -10.31 2.44 0.50
CA MET A 157 -11.24 1.90 1.50
C MET A 157 -12.46 1.22 0.85
N GLY A 158 -12.86 1.70 -0.32
CA GLY A 158 -13.89 1.08 -1.13
C GLY A 158 -13.46 -0.29 -1.65
N ALA A 159 -12.22 -0.40 -2.15
CA ALA A 159 -11.62 -1.67 -2.56
C ALA A 159 -11.46 -2.66 -1.39
N VAL A 160 -11.03 -2.19 -0.22
CA VAL A 160 -11.02 -2.97 1.03
C VAL A 160 -12.42 -3.51 1.35
N SER A 161 -13.44 -2.66 1.24
CA SER A 161 -14.84 -3.08 1.44
C SER A 161 -15.25 -4.16 0.43
N TYR A 162 -14.88 -4.03 -0.84
CA TYR A 162 -15.16 -5.05 -1.85
C TYR A 162 -14.45 -6.38 -1.59
N TYR A 163 -13.18 -6.36 -1.20
CA TYR A 163 -12.43 -7.54 -0.79
C TYR A 163 -13.10 -8.26 0.38
N LEU A 164 -13.59 -7.49 1.37
CA LEU A 164 -14.35 -8.00 2.52
C LEU A 164 -15.81 -8.36 2.20
N LYS A 165 -16.22 -8.28 0.93
CA LYS A 165 -17.59 -8.55 0.43
C LYS A 165 -18.66 -7.61 1.02
N GLN A 166 -18.25 -6.41 1.43
CA GLN A 166 -19.10 -5.33 1.94
C GLN A 166 -19.47 -4.36 0.81
N TYR A 167 -20.28 -4.84 -0.14
CA TYR A 167 -20.52 -4.13 -1.40
C TYR A 167 -21.19 -2.76 -1.24
N GLU A 168 -22.13 -2.60 -0.31
CA GLU A 168 -22.79 -1.31 -0.07
C GLU A 168 -21.82 -0.24 0.42
N SER A 169 -20.96 -0.58 1.39
CA SER A 169 -19.88 0.30 1.86
C SER A 169 -18.92 0.65 0.72
N GLY A 170 -18.52 -0.34 -0.07
CA GLY A 170 -17.64 -0.13 -1.22
C GLY A 170 -18.26 0.78 -2.29
N ASN A 171 -19.55 0.60 -2.60
CA ASN A 171 -20.27 1.44 -3.56
C ASN A 171 -20.41 2.88 -3.04
N SER A 172 -20.67 3.06 -1.75
CA SER A 172 -20.75 4.38 -1.11
C SER A 172 -19.42 5.14 -1.19
N LEU A 173 -18.30 4.43 -1.02
CA LEU A 173 -16.96 5.03 -1.02
C LEU A 173 -16.41 5.28 -2.41
N THR A 174 -16.60 4.34 -3.35
CA THR A 174 -16.07 4.46 -4.71
C THR A 174 -17.00 5.22 -5.66
N GLY A 175 -18.31 5.25 -5.37
CA GLY A 175 -19.33 5.69 -6.32
C GLY A 175 -19.62 4.69 -7.45
N CYS A 176 -19.03 3.49 -7.42
CA CYS A 176 -19.30 2.42 -8.37
C CYS A 176 -20.48 1.55 -7.93
N SER A 177 -21.03 0.75 -8.85
CA SER A 177 -22.13 -0.17 -8.58
C SER A 177 -21.68 -1.62 -8.70
N CYS A 178 -21.14 -2.17 -7.61
CA CYS A 178 -20.66 -3.55 -7.52
C CYS A 178 -21.55 -4.41 -6.63
N SER A 179 -21.58 -5.71 -6.94
CA SER A 179 -22.29 -6.75 -6.20
C SER A 179 -21.50 -8.06 -6.27
N SER A 180 -21.94 -9.11 -5.59
CA SER A 180 -21.30 -10.44 -5.72
C SER A 180 -21.19 -10.94 -7.17
N GLY A 181 -22.07 -10.48 -8.07
CA GLY A 181 -22.06 -10.84 -9.49
C GLY A 181 -21.13 -10.00 -10.39
N GLY A 182 -20.43 -9.01 -9.84
CA GLY A 182 -19.57 -8.09 -10.59
C GLY A 182 -19.95 -6.62 -10.45
N CYS A 183 -19.18 -5.75 -11.10
CA CYS A 183 -19.42 -4.31 -11.16
C CYS A 183 -20.05 -3.90 -12.49
N VAL A 184 -21.08 -3.06 -12.39
CA VAL A 184 -21.71 -2.38 -13.52
C VAL A 184 -21.02 -1.04 -13.72
N VAL A 185 -20.68 -0.74 -14.97
CA VAL A 185 -20.02 0.50 -15.41
C VAL A 185 -21.02 1.36 -16.17
#